data_AF-A0A6P1D3F3-F1
#
_entry.id   AF-A0A6P1D3F3-F1
#
_cell.length_a   1.000
_cell.length_b   1.000
_cell.length_c   1.000
_cell.angle_alpha   90.00
_cell.angle_beta   90.00
_cell.angle_gamma   90.00
#
_symmetry.space_group_name_H-M   'P 1'
#
loop_
_entity.id
_entity.type
_entity.pdbx_description
1 polymer ?
#
loop_
_entity_poly.entity_id
_entity_poly.type
_entity_poly.pdbx_seq_one_letter_code
_entity_poly.pdbx_strand_id
1 'polypeptide(L)'
;RERERAELTAMITEHRQVTAVGPGGVGKTRLALAVAAQAAGAYPDGVWLVDLVPITNPDICVVAGTVALALGLGEQPGRGMDESVLAALADRDTLLILD
;
A
#
# COMPACT_ATOMS: atom_id res chain seq x y z
N ARG A 1 10.90 -3.97 19.58
CA ARG A 1 9.86 -3.55 18.60
C ARG A 1 9.78 -2.04 18.44
N GLU A 2 9.95 -1.23 19.49
CA GLU A 2 9.93 0.23 19.34
C GLU A 2 11.01 0.75 18.39
N ARG A 3 12.23 0.20 18.49
CA ARG A 3 13.32 0.50 17.55
C ARG A 3 12.97 0.16 16.09
N GLU A 4 12.47 -1.05 15.82
CA GLU A 4 12.03 -1.46 14.47
C GLU A 4 10.93 -0.55 13.92
N ARG A 5 9.99 -0.10 14.75
CA ARG A 5 8.95 0.86 14.34
C ARG A 5 9.55 2.20 13.96
N ALA A 6 10.44 2.74 14.79
CA ALA A 6 11.11 4.01 14.52
C ALA A 6 11.94 3.95 13.23
N GLU A 7 12.72 2.87 13.05
CA GLU A 7 13.50 2.64 11.83
C GLU A 7 12.61 2.54 10.59
N LEU A 8 11.52 1.75 10.64
CA LEU A 8 10.60 1.63 9.51
C LEU A 8 9.85 2.94 9.22
N THR A 9 9.48 3.70 10.25
CA THR A 9 8.83 5.02 10.10
C THR A 9 9.75 6.01 9.39
N ALA A 10 11.03 6.05 9.76
CA ALA A 10 12.02 6.86 9.06
C ALA A 10 12.16 6.42 7.60
N MET A 11 12.30 5.11 7.34
CA MET A 11 12.45 4.58 5.98
C MET A 11 11.26 4.95 5.08
N ILE A 12 10.01 4.84 5.53
CA ILE A 12 8.84 5.18 4.69
C ILE A 12 8.71 6.69 4.43
N THR A 13 9.30 7.53 5.29
CA THR A 13 9.29 8.98 5.12
C THR A 13 10.42 9.43 4.19
N GLU A 14 11.57 8.74 4.22
CA GLU A 14 12.76 9.06 3.42
C GLU A 14 12.78 8.40 2.03
N HIS A 15 11.99 7.34 1.85
CA HIS A 15 12.00 6.53 0.63
C HIS A 15 10.59 6.31 0.09
N ARG A 16 10.42 6.47 -1.23
CA ARG A 16 9.14 6.21 -1.92
C ARG A 16 8.67 4.75 -1.85
N GLN A 17 9.58 3.82 -1.60
CA GLN A 17 9.31 2.39 -1.60
C GLN A 17 10.18 1.70 -0.56
N VAL A 18 9.53 0.93 0.31
CA VAL A 18 10.18 0.16 1.36
C VAL A 18 9.59 -1.25 1.37
N THR A 19 10.46 -2.26 1.43
CA THR A 19 10.04 -3.66 1.47
C THR A 19 10.45 -4.28 2.80
N ALA A 20 9.48 -4.72 3.60
CA ALA A 20 9.73 -5.43 4.85
C ALA A 20 9.88 -6.93 4.60
N VAL A 21 11.10 -7.45 4.74
CA VAL A 21 11.40 -8.89 4.57
C VAL A 21 11.69 -9.54 5.91
N GLY A 22 11.27 -10.80 6.07
CA GLY A 22 11.55 -11.57 7.27
C GLY A 22 10.81 -12.91 7.28
N PRO A 23 11.09 -13.80 8.25
CA PRO A 23 10.42 -15.10 8.36
C PRO A 23 8.89 -15.00 8.40
N GLY A 24 8.21 -16.06 7.98
CA GLY A 24 6.76 -16.19 8.15
C GLY A 24 6.38 -16.10 9.63
N GLY A 25 5.25 -15.44 9.94
CA GLY A 25 4.74 -15.34 11.32
C GLY A 25 5.49 -14.37 12.25
N VAL A 26 6.56 -13.70 11.81
CA VAL A 26 7.30 -12.72 12.65
C VAL A 26 6.52 -11.42 12.93
N GLY A 27 5.32 -11.27 12.33
CA GLY A 27 4.42 -10.14 12.55
C GLY A 27 4.70 -8.91 11.69
N LYS A 28 5.18 -9.09 10.45
CA LYS A 28 5.46 -7.98 9.51
C LYS A 28 4.23 -7.13 9.23
N THR A 29 3.09 -7.76 8.92
CA THR A 29 1.81 -7.07 8.72
C THR A 29 1.43 -6.24 9.94
N ARG A 30 1.55 -6.81 11.15
CA ARG A 30 1.29 -6.08 12.41
C ARG A 30 2.23 -4.89 12.59
N LEU A 31 3.50 -5.03 12.24
CA LEU A 31 4.47 -3.93 12.29
C LEU A 31 4.14 -2.84 11.27
N ALA A 32 3.84 -3.22 10.02
CA ALA A 32 3.48 -2.30 8.94
C ALA A 32 2.24 -1.48 9.31
N LEU A 33 1.18 -2.12 9.80
CA LEU A 33 -0.06 -1.44 10.23
C LEU A 33 0.18 -0.50 11.43
N ALA A 34 1.01 -0.89 12.39
CA ALA A 34 1.35 -0.04 13.52
C ALA A 34 2.15 1.21 13.11
N VAL A 35 3.03 1.07 12.11
CA VAL A 35 3.80 2.20 11.55
C VAL A 35 2.93 3.09 10.68
N ALA A 36 2.07 2.51 9.84
CA ALA A 36 1.09 3.26 9.06
C ALA A 36 0.19 4.14 9.93
N ALA A 37 -0.31 3.59 11.04
CA ALA A 37 -1.13 4.36 11.98
C ALA A 37 -0.38 5.55 12.60
N GLN A 38 0.93 5.44 12.82
CA GLN A 38 1.75 6.54 13.32
C GLN A 38 2.07 7.56 12.23
N ALA A 39 2.31 7.10 11.01
CA ALA A 39 2.68 7.93 9.87
C ALA A 39 1.48 8.58 9.16
N ALA A 40 0.24 8.22 9.51
CA ALA A 40 -0.97 8.72 8.86
C ALA A 40 -1.04 10.25 8.76
N GLY A 41 -0.51 10.98 9.76
CA GLY A 41 -0.46 12.45 9.73
C GLY A 41 0.47 13.05 8.66
N ALA A 42 1.39 12.26 8.10
CA ALA A 42 2.30 12.67 7.03
C ALA A 42 1.76 12.41 5.62
N TYR A 43 0.66 11.65 5.49
CA TYR A 43 0.04 11.30 4.21
C TYR A 43 -1.38 11.88 4.15
N PRO A 44 -1.55 13.15 3.70
CA PRO A 44 -2.83 13.85 3.73
C PRO A 44 -3.91 13.17 2.87
N ASP A 45 -3.51 12.41 1.86
CA ASP A 45 -4.41 11.66 0.98
C ASP A 45 -4.68 10.21 1.45
N GLY A 46 -4.22 9.89 2.66
CA GLY A 46 -4.58 8.68 3.38
C GLY A 46 -3.60 7.52 3.25
N VAL A 47 -3.87 6.52 4.09
CA VAL A 47 -3.10 5.28 4.19
C VAL A 47 -4.01 4.11 3.81
N TRP A 48 -3.56 3.27 2.88
CA TRP A 48 -4.37 2.23 2.27
C TRP A 48 -3.69 0.88 2.41
N LEU A 49 -4.42 -0.12 2.90
CA LEU A 49 -3.98 -1.51 2.92
C LEU A 49 -4.60 -2.24 1.73
N VAL A 50 -3.74 -2.85 0.91
CA VAL A 50 -4.12 -3.72 -0.20
C VAL A 50 -3.70 -5.14 0.16
N ASP A 51 -4.68 -5.99 0.40
CA ASP A 51 -4.47 -7.42 0.63
C ASP A 51 -4.28 -8.14 -0.71
N LEU A 52 -3.06 -8.59 -0.96
CA LEU A 52 -2.65 -9.33 -2.15
C LEU A 52 -2.75 -10.85 -1.94
N VAL A 53 -3.03 -11.34 -0.72
CA VAL A 53 -3.18 -12.78 -0.42
C VAL A 53 -4.18 -13.48 -1.36
N PRO A 54 -5.33 -12.88 -1.72
CA PRO A 54 -6.29 -13.53 -2.62
C PRO A 54 -5.82 -13.64 -4.08
N ILE A 55 -4.75 -12.93 -4.47
CA ILE A 55 -4.27 -12.89 -5.85
C ILE A 55 -3.53 -14.18 -6.18
N THR A 56 -4.14 -14.98 -7.06
CA THR A 56 -3.56 -16.24 -7.54
C THR A 56 -2.95 -16.11 -8.94
N ASN A 57 -3.29 -15.03 -9.66
CA ASN A 57 -2.77 -14.71 -10.99
C ASN A 57 -2.02 -13.36 -10.94
N PRO A 58 -0.71 -13.31 -11.25
CA PRO A 58 0.09 -12.09 -11.21
C PRO A 58 -0.18 -11.14 -12.39
N ASP A 59 -1.22 -11.36 -13.18
CA ASP A 59 -1.65 -10.45 -14.24
C ASP A 59 -1.88 -9.03 -13.67
N ILE A 60 -1.32 -8.03 -14.37
CA ILE A 60 -1.35 -6.64 -13.93
C ILE A 60 -2.78 -6.11 -13.76
N CYS A 61 -3.73 -6.57 -14.58
CA CYS A 61 -5.13 -6.17 -14.48
C CYS A 61 -5.76 -6.68 -13.18
N VAL A 62 -5.37 -7.86 -12.71
CA VAL A 62 -5.86 -8.46 -11.45
C VAL A 62 -5.30 -7.70 -10.26
N VAL A 63 -3.99 -7.41 -10.28
CA VAL A 63 -3.35 -6.61 -9.24
C VAL A 63 -3.93 -5.20 -9.19
N ALA A 64 -4.04 -4.54 -10.34
CA ALA A 64 -4.62 -3.20 -10.45
C ALA A 64 -6.08 -3.18 -9.97
N GLY A 65 -6.88 -4.19 -10.29
CA GLY A 65 -8.26 -4.31 -9.79
C GLY A 65 -8.33 -4.45 -8.26
N THR A 66 -7.37 -5.17 -7.66
CA THR A 66 -7.29 -5.32 -6.18
C THR A 66 -6.91 -4.00 -5.52
N VAL A 67 -5.95 -3.26 -6.09
CA VAL A 67 -5.58 -1.91 -5.63
C VAL A 67 -6.75 -0.94 -5.81
N ALA A 68 -7.43 -0.98 -6.97
CA ALA A 68 -8.58 -0.15 -7.27
C ALA A 68 -9.70 -0.35 -6.24
N LEU A 69 -10.01 -1.60 -5.90
CA LEU A 69 -11.00 -1.94 -4.89
C LEU A 69 -10.62 -1.36 -3.52
N ALA A 70 -9.36 -1.48 -3.10
CA ALA A 70 -8.88 -0.91 -1.85
C ALA A 70 -8.99 0.62 -1.82
N LEU A 71 -8.76 1.28 -2.96
CA LEU A 71 -8.90 2.73 -3.15
C LEU A 71 -10.35 3.19 -3.37
N GLY A 72 -11.32 2.28 -3.45
CA GLY A 72 -12.72 2.59 -3.73
C GLY A 72 -12.98 3.07 -5.17
N LEU A 73 -12.12 2.69 -6.11
CA LEU A 73 -12.24 3.03 -7.54
C LEU A 73 -13.14 2.04 -8.25
N GLY A 74 -14.01 2.54 -9.12
CA GLY A 74 -14.88 1.74 -9.99
C GLY A 74 -14.38 1.66 -11.43
N GLU A 75 -14.96 0.74 -12.19
CA GLU A 75 -14.74 0.63 -13.64
C GLU A 75 -15.17 1.91 -14.37
N GLN A 76 -14.34 2.34 -15.33
CA GLN A 76 -14.61 3.47 -16.21
C GLN A 76 -14.68 2.97 -17.66
N PRO A 77 -15.73 3.28 -18.43
CA PRO A 77 -15.82 2.85 -19.82
C PRO A 77 -14.61 3.32 -20.64
N GLY A 78 -13.96 2.39 -21.32
CA GLY A 78 -12.80 2.68 -22.18
C GLY A 78 -11.48 2.92 -21.44
N ARG A 79 -11.41 2.70 -20.13
CA ARG A 79 -10.20 2.88 -19.31
C ARG A 79 -9.92 1.63 -18.47
N GLY A 80 -8.66 1.19 -18.48
CA GLY A 80 -8.19 0.07 -17.67
C GLY A 80 -8.14 0.39 -16.17
N MET A 81 -8.16 -0.66 -15.34
CA MET A 81 -8.01 -0.51 -13.88
C MET A 81 -6.63 0.03 -13.50
N ASP A 82 -5.60 -0.40 -14.21
CA ASP A 82 -4.22 0.09 -14.09
C ASP A 82 -4.14 1.60 -14.35
N GLU A 83 -4.74 2.07 -15.43
CA GLU A 83 -4.78 3.51 -15.75
C GLU A 83 -5.60 4.29 -14.71
N SER A 84 -6.71 3.72 -14.23
CA SER A 84 -7.56 4.33 -13.20
C SER A 84 -6.82 4.50 -11.87
N VAL A 85 -6.07 3.48 -11.45
CA VAL A 85 -5.23 3.53 -10.25
C VAL A 85 -4.13 4.57 -10.40
N LEU A 86 -3.41 4.57 -11.53
CA LEU A 86 -2.35 5.54 -11.78
C LEU A 86 -2.89 6.98 -11.77
N ALA A 87 -4.02 7.22 -12.44
CA ALA A 87 -4.65 8.53 -12.46
C ALA A 87 -5.13 8.97 -11.07
N ALA A 88 -5.64 8.04 -10.25
CA ALA A 88 -6.10 8.36 -8.89
C ALA A 88 -4.95 8.68 -7.93
N LEU A 89 -3.76 8.10 -8.14
CA LEU A 89 -2.59 8.27 -7.28
C LEU A 89 -1.62 9.37 -7.75
N ALA A 90 -1.73 9.84 -9.00
CA ALA A 90 -0.74 10.72 -9.63
C ALA A 90 -0.43 12.01 -8.84
N ASP A 91 -1.44 12.63 -8.26
CA ASP A 91 -1.35 13.91 -7.56
C ASP A 91 -1.64 13.80 -6.05
N ARG A 92 -1.44 12.60 -5.46
CA ARG A 92 -1.75 12.32 -4.06
C ARG A 92 -0.51 11.93 -3.25
N ASP A 93 -0.40 12.49 -2.06
CA ASP A 93 0.56 12.06 -1.03
C ASP A 93 -0.10 11.00 -0.13
N THR A 94 0.01 9.75 -0.58
CA THR A 94 -0.61 8.58 0.04
C THR A 94 0.41 7.50 0.36
N LEU A 95 0.17 6.77 1.46
CA LEU A 95 0.91 5.55 1.78
C LEU A 95 0.11 4.31 1.37
N LEU A 96 0.69 3.50 0.48
CA LEU A 96 0.13 2.21 0.09
C LEU A 96 0.89 1.08 0.80
N ILE A 97 0.18 0.22 1.51
CA ILE A 97 0.70 -1.04 2.07
C ILE A 97 0.21 -2.18 1.19
N LEU A 98 1.15 -2.93 0.63
CA LEU A 98 0.90 -4.14 -0.14
C LEU A 98 1.27 -5.34 0.73
N ASP A 99 0.28 -6.13 1.19
CA ASP A 99 0.48 -7.31 2.06
C ASP A 99 0.12 -8.62 1.37
#